data_AF-A0A3B6LFK5-F1
#
_entry.id   AF-A0A3B6LFK5-F1
#
_cell.length_a   1.000
_cell.length_b   1.000
_cell.length_c   1.000
_cell.angle_alpha   90.00
_cell.angle_beta   90.00
_cell.angle_gamma   90.00
#
_symmetry.space_group_name_H-M   'P 1'
#
loop_
_entity.id
_entity.type
_entity.pdbx_description
1 polymer ?
#
loop_
_entity_poly.entity_id
_entity_poly.type
_entity_poly.pdbx_seq_one_letter_code
_entity_poly.pdbx_strand_id
1 'polypeptide(L)'
;MEVAMVEWWPWFGSAVASTIFLWSMVQNHIPDALRLNLAALAAKLTAYFNPYLQITISENGAQRWKRSELFLAVEAYLSDACARRARRLKAELGKDSKNIQVSIDDHEGVTDDFSGATLWWHASKQRPNANVISLYPGEDEKRFYRVTFHKRHHDLVVDSYLPFVLGEGRTIIIKNRQRLLFTNKASGSSSPYGARTAWSHVPFEHPATFDTLAMDPKQKEDVIDDLMAFQESKEYYAKVGKAWKRGYLLYGPPGTGKSTMIAAMANFLDYDVYDLELTAINNNTELRKLFIETTGKSIIVIEDIDCSADLTGKRRKDKKASRDKDSDGNDKPKYQSSQRRMTRPR
;
A
#
# COMPACT_ATOMS: atom_id res chain seq x y z
N MET A 1 -45.09 58.39 -10.75
CA MET A 1 -45.01 56.94 -11.00
C MET A 1 -44.36 56.18 -9.83
N GLU A 2 -44.44 56.67 -8.58
CA GLU A 2 -43.93 55.93 -7.40
C GLU A 2 -45.05 55.35 -6.51
N VAL A 3 -46.28 55.84 -6.64
CA VAL A 3 -47.39 55.43 -5.75
C VAL A 3 -47.98 54.06 -6.12
N ALA A 4 -47.81 53.61 -7.37
CA ALA A 4 -48.34 52.32 -7.84
C ALA A 4 -47.49 51.10 -7.44
N MET A 5 -46.23 51.30 -7.01
CA MET A 5 -45.31 50.19 -6.69
C MET A 5 -45.44 49.69 -5.24
N VAL A 6 -46.01 50.52 -4.34
CA VAL A 6 -46.14 50.22 -2.90
C VAL A 6 -47.40 49.42 -2.57
N GLU A 7 -48.45 49.52 -3.38
CA GLU A 7 -49.73 48.81 -3.13
C GLU A 7 -49.70 47.31 -3.47
N TRP A 8 -48.70 46.83 -4.20
CA TRP A 8 -48.61 45.43 -4.63
C TRP A 8 -47.93 44.53 -3.60
N TRP A 9 -47.19 45.13 -2.65
CA TRP A 9 -46.45 44.39 -1.61
C TRP A 9 -47.35 43.67 -0.59
N PRO A 10 -48.45 44.27 -0.09
CA PRO A 10 -49.36 43.59 0.84
C PRO A 10 -50.11 42.42 0.19
N TRP A 11 -50.49 42.58 -1.08
CA TRP A 11 -51.15 41.53 -1.87
C TRP A 11 -50.20 40.37 -2.18
N PHE A 12 -48.95 40.67 -2.51
CA PHE A 12 -47.90 39.64 -2.65
C PHE A 12 -47.63 38.92 -1.33
N GLY A 13 -47.52 39.67 -0.22
CA GLY A 13 -47.29 39.10 1.11
C GLY A 13 -48.43 38.19 1.56
N SER A 14 -49.68 38.60 1.33
CA SER A 14 -50.85 37.77 1.63
C SER A 14 -50.92 36.54 0.72
N ALA A 15 -50.62 36.66 -0.57
CA ALA A 15 -50.62 35.53 -1.49
C ALA A 15 -49.54 34.49 -1.12
N VAL A 16 -48.35 34.95 -0.75
CA VAL A 16 -47.26 34.08 -0.26
C VAL A 16 -47.63 33.43 1.07
N ALA A 17 -48.23 34.17 2.01
CA ALA A 17 -48.69 33.60 3.28
C ALA A 17 -49.80 32.55 3.09
N SER A 18 -50.79 32.83 2.24
CA SER A 18 -51.87 31.89 1.93
C SER A 18 -51.35 30.64 1.22
N THR A 19 -50.37 30.77 0.31
CA THR A 19 -49.75 29.62 -0.37
C THR A 19 -48.88 28.78 0.58
N ILE A 20 -48.12 29.39 1.49
CA ILE A 20 -47.38 28.67 2.53
C ILE A 20 -48.35 27.94 3.47
N PHE A 21 -49.46 28.57 3.85
CA PHE A 21 -50.47 27.97 4.72
C PHE A 21 -51.17 26.80 4.04
N LEU A 22 -51.61 26.98 2.78
CA LEU A 22 -52.18 25.91 1.96
C LEU A 22 -51.18 24.78 1.73
N TRP A 23 -49.92 25.09 1.45
CA TRP A 23 -48.85 24.11 1.27
C TRP A 23 -48.59 23.31 2.56
N SER A 24 -48.59 23.96 3.72
CA SER A 24 -48.49 23.31 5.04
C SER A 24 -49.68 22.40 5.33
N MET A 25 -50.90 22.83 4.99
CA MET A 25 -52.12 22.03 5.17
C MET A 25 -52.15 20.82 4.23
N VAL A 26 -51.73 20.99 2.99
CA VAL A 26 -51.59 19.93 1.99
C VAL A 26 -50.50 18.95 2.41
N GLN A 27 -49.36 19.43 2.92
CA GLN A 27 -48.33 18.56 3.44
C GLN A 27 -48.89 17.61 4.50
N ASN A 28 -49.68 18.08 5.47
CA ASN A 28 -50.25 17.26 6.54
C ASN A 28 -51.27 16.20 6.07
N HIS A 29 -51.76 16.28 4.84
CA HIS A 29 -52.71 15.33 4.27
C HIS A 29 -52.13 14.41 3.19
N ILE A 30 -50.87 14.60 2.77
CA ILE A 30 -50.21 13.68 1.85
C ILE A 30 -49.70 12.47 2.66
N PRO A 31 -50.19 11.24 2.39
CA PRO A 31 -49.66 10.03 3.01
C PRO A 31 -48.14 9.91 2.82
N ASP A 32 -47.43 9.41 3.82
CA ASP A 32 -45.97 9.33 3.77
C ASP A 32 -45.45 8.52 2.56
N ALA A 33 -46.22 7.54 2.10
CA ALA A 33 -45.92 6.79 0.87
C ALA A 33 -45.90 7.69 -0.40
N LEU A 34 -46.81 8.66 -0.52
CA LEU A 34 -46.83 9.61 -1.63
C LEU A 34 -45.69 10.63 -1.53
N ARG A 35 -45.34 11.06 -0.32
CA ARG A 35 -44.17 11.93 -0.08
C ARG A 35 -42.87 11.25 -0.51
N LEU A 36 -42.68 9.99 -0.15
CA LEU A 36 -41.51 9.21 -0.54
C LEU A 36 -41.45 9.01 -2.06
N ASN A 37 -42.57 8.71 -2.70
CA ASN A 37 -42.63 8.55 -4.17
C ASN A 37 -42.41 9.87 -4.92
N LEU A 38 -42.99 10.98 -4.45
CA LEU A 38 -42.75 12.31 -5.01
C LEU A 38 -41.30 12.75 -4.82
N ALA A 39 -40.71 12.48 -3.65
CA ALA A 39 -39.29 12.73 -3.40
C ALA A 39 -38.40 11.88 -4.31
N ALA A 40 -38.74 10.60 -4.52
CA ALA A 40 -38.02 9.72 -5.43
C ALA A 40 -38.14 10.17 -6.89
N LEU A 41 -39.31 10.63 -7.32
CA LEU A 41 -39.55 11.14 -8.67
C LEU A 41 -38.86 12.49 -8.90
N ALA A 42 -38.89 13.38 -7.90
CA ALA A 42 -38.12 14.63 -7.90
C ALA A 42 -36.61 14.37 -7.90
N ALA A 43 -36.12 13.37 -7.16
CA ALA A 43 -34.72 12.95 -7.19
C ALA A 43 -34.31 12.40 -8.56
N LYS A 44 -35.18 11.62 -9.22
CA LYS A 44 -34.94 11.12 -10.59
C LYS A 44 -34.91 12.25 -11.62
N LEU A 45 -35.85 13.20 -11.52
CA LEU A 45 -35.90 14.36 -12.41
C LEU A 45 -34.69 15.27 -12.20
N THR A 46 -34.32 15.57 -10.96
CA THR A 46 -33.13 16.38 -10.66
C THR A 46 -31.84 15.66 -11.09
N ALA A 47 -31.74 14.34 -10.96
CA ALA A 47 -30.60 13.56 -11.47
C ALA A 47 -30.52 13.54 -13.01
N TYR A 48 -31.65 13.62 -13.71
CA TYR A 48 -31.69 13.71 -15.17
C TYR A 48 -31.11 15.04 -15.67
N PHE A 49 -31.49 16.14 -15.03
CA PHE A 49 -30.98 17.48 -15.37
C PHE A 49 -29.61 17.79 -14.78
N ASN A 50 -29.12 17.01 -13.80
CA ASN A 50 -27.79 17.20 -13.23
C ASN A 50 -26.72 16.69 -14.22
N PRO A 51 -25.89 17.57 -14.79
CA PRO A 51 -24.87 17.17 -15.76
C PRO A 51 -23.60 16.63 -15.09
N TYR A 52 -23.54 16.60 -13.76
CA TYR A 52 -22.36 16.14 -13.02
C TYR A 52 -22.50 14.67 -12.59
N LEU A 53 -21.40 13.93 -12.74
CA LEU A 53 -21.22 12.59 -12.19
C LEU A 53 -20.39 12.66 -10.92
N GLN A 54 -20.62 11.69 -10.04
CA GLN A 54 -19.86 11.53 -8.81
C GLN A 54 -19.33 10.09 -8.75
N ILE A 55 -18.02 9.95 -8.59
CA ILE A 55 -17.38 8.66 -8.32
C ILE A 55 -16.93 8.66 -6.86
N THR A 56 -17.31 7.61 -6.12
CA THR A 56 -16.96 7.46 -4.70
C THR A 56 -15.93 6.35 -4.53
N ILE A 57 -14.84 6.65 -3.84
CA ILE A 57 -13.72 5.75 -3.55
C ILE A 57 -13.69 5.53 -2.04
N SER A 58 -14.07 4.34 -1.59
CA SER A 58 -14.11 3.98 -0.18
C SER A 58 -12.75 3.50 0.35
N GLU A 59 -12.47 3.79 1.62
CA GLU A 59 -11.25 3.34 2.32
C GLU A 59 -11.12 1.82 2.33
N ASN A 60 -12.21 1.09 2.57
CA ASN A 60 -12.22 -0.37 2.54
C ASN A 60 -12.68 -0.84 1.15
N GLY A 61 -11.90 -1.75 0.56
CA GLY A 61 -12.28 -2.41 -0.69
C GLY A 61 -13.37 -3.48 -0.46
N ALA A 62 -13.70 -4.23 -1.52
CA ALA A 62 -14.64 -5.36 -1.44
C ALA A 62 -14.22 -6.42 -0.39
N GLN A 63 -12.93 -6.49 -0.06
CA GLN A 63 -12.40 -7.28 1.05
C GLN A 63 -12.31 -6.41 2.31
N ARG A 64 -13.20 -6.65 3.27
CA ARG A 64 -13.42 -5.86 4.50
C ARG A 64 -12.18 -5.56 5.37
N TRP A 65 -11.05 -6.22 5.14
CA TRP A 65 -9.87 -6.18 6.02
C TRP A 65 -8.63 -5.54 5.40
N LYS A 66 -8.70 -5.09 4.14
CA LYS A 66 -7.59 -4.42 3.47
C LYS A 66 -8.04 -3.06 2.95
N ARG A 67 -7.31 -2.01 3.35
CA ARG A 67 -7.47 -0.67 2.77
C ARG A 67 -7.29 -0.75 1.25
N SER A 68 -8.17 -0.06 0.53
CA SER A 68 -8.13 0.03 -0.92
C SER A 68 -6.83 0.70 -1.35
N GLU A 69 -6.09 0.05 -2.25
CA GLU A 69 -4.86 0.63 -2.80
C GLU A 69 -5.14 1.94 -3.54
N LEU A 70 -6.28 2.01 -4.23
CA LEU A 70 -6.73 3.22 -4.90
C LEU A 70 -6.98 4.36 -3.92
N PHE A 71 -7.54 4.06 -2.74
CA PHE A 71 -7.80 5.07 -1.72
C PHE A 71 -6.49 5.68 -1.21
N LEU A 72 -5.51 4.84 -0.88
CA LEU A 72 -4.19 5.31 -0.39
C LEU A 72 -3.47 6.15 -1.45
N ALA A 73 -3.51 5.73 -2.72
CA ALA A 73 -2.88 6.48 -3.81
C ALA A 73 -3.56 7.84 -4.01
N VAL A 74 -4.88 7.90 -3.99
CA VAL A 74 -5.64 9.16 -4.09
C VAL A 74 -5.34 10.08 -2.91
N GLU A 75 -5.29 9.55 -1.68
CA GLU A 75 -4.94 10.31 -0.49
C GLU A 75 -3.55 10.94 -0.60
N ALA A 76 -2.56 10.16 -1.06
CA ALA A 76 -1.20 10.65 -1.27
C ALA A 76 -1.12 11.70 -2.39
N TYR A 77 -1.78 11.47 -3.52
CA TYR A 77 -1.85 12.43 -4.63
C TYR A 77 -2.48 13.75 -4.20
N LEU A 78 -3.63 13.70 -3.55
CA LEU A 78 -4.33 14.88 -3.08
C LEU A 78 -3.53 15.62 -1.99
N SER A 79 -2.87 14.90 -1.11
CA SER A 79 -2.02 15.51 -0.08
C SER A 79 -0.77 16.20 -0.66
N ASP A 80 -0.25 15.77 -1.80
CA ASP A 80 0.91 16.41 -2.44
C ASP A 80 0.51 17.50 -3.45
N ALA A 81 -0.32 17.14 -4.44
CA ALA A 81 -0.72 18.00 -5.54
C ALA A 81 -1.69 19.11 -5.11
N CYS A 82 -2.59 18.79 -4.18
CA CYS A 82 -3.70 19.65 -3.79
C CYS A 82 -3.49 20.37 -2.44
N ALA A 83 -2.50 19.99 -1.63
CA ALA A 83 -2.26 20.65 -0.34
C ALA A 83 -1.95 22.15 -0.45
N ARG A 84 -1.32 22.61 -1.55
CA ARG A 84 -1.05 24.04 -1.75
C ARG A 84 -2.29 24.86 -2.14
N ARG A 85 -3.34 24.20 -2.64
CA ARG A 85 -4.60 24.84 -3.10
C ARG A 85 -5.74 24.70 -2.09
N ALA A 86 -5.62 23.77 -1.16
CA ALA A 86 -6.54 23.58 -0.05
C ALA A 86 -6.52 24.80 0.90
N ARG A 87 -7.68 25.21 1.40
CA ARG A 87 -7.83 26.26 2.42
C ARG A 87 -7.79 25.69 3.84
N ARG A 88 -8.02 24.39 4.01
CA ARG A 88 -8.05 23.66 5.28
C ARG A 88 -7.27 22.36 5.19
N LEU A 89 -6.14 22.35 5.88
CA LEU A 89 -5.26 21.19 5.95
C LEU A 89 -5.34 20.55 7.32
N LYS A 90 -5.26 19.22 7.34
CA LYS A 90 -5.12 18.41 8.53
C LYS A 90 -3.67 17.96 8.64
N ALA A 91 -3.05 18.16 9.80
CA ALA A 91 -1.74 17.61 10.10
C ALA A 91 -1.90 16.39 11.01
N GLU A 92 -1.43 15.23 10.57
CA GLU A 92 -1.32 14.02 11.36
C GLU A 92 0.16 13.67 11.57
N LEU A 93 0.50 13.21 12.78
CA LEU A 93 1.84 12.67 13.02
C LEU A 93 1.92 11.31 12.32
N GLY A 94 2.88 11.15 11.41
CA GLY A 94 3.18 9.87 10.80
C GLY A 94 3.45 8.81 11.87
N LYS A 95 3.26 7.54 11.51
CA LYS A 95 3.49 6.40 12.44
C LYS A 95 4.87 6.45 13.09
N ASP A 96 5.84 7.01 12.37
CA ASP A 96 7.15 7.38 12.88
C ASP A 96 7.12 8.85 13.28
N SER A 97 7.20 9.11 14.59
CA SER A 97 6.95 10.38 15.30
C SER A 97 7.82 11.59 14.90
N LYS A 98 8.53 11.53 13.77
CA LYS A 98 9.36 12.59 13.21
C LYS A 98 8.76 13.26 11.98
N ASN A 99 7.85 12.59 11.26
CA ASN A 99 7.29 13.13 10.01
C ASN A 99 5.86 13.62 10.22
N ILE A 100 5.65 14.93 10.10
CA ILE A 100 4.31 15.52 10.08
C ILE A 100 3.75 15.32 8.67
N GLN A 101 2.71 14.51 8.54
CA GLN A 101 1.96 14.34 7.30
C GLN A 101 0.85 15.38 7.26
N VAL A 102 0.80 16.15 6.18
CA VAL A 102 -0.27 17.13 5.95
C VAL A 102 -1.18 16.56 4.88
N SER A 103 -2.46 16.39 5.21
CA SER A 103 -3.52 15.92 4.32
C SER A 103 -4.65 16.95 4.22
N ILE A 104 -5.56 16.75 3.27
CA ILE A 104 -6.75 17.61 3.13
C ILE A 104 -7.72 17.34 4.26
N ASP A 105 -8.37 18.38 4.80
CA ASP A 105 -9.40 18.22 5.82
C ASP A 105 -10.61 17.41 5.31
N ASP A 106 -11.19 16.58 6.19
CA ASP A 106 -12.27 15.62 5.88
C ASP A 106 -13.58 16.29 5.38
N HIS A 107 -13.69 17.62 5.33
CA HIS A 107 -14.87 18.35 4.84
C HIS A 107 -14.54 19.42 3.80
N GLU A 108 -13.31 19.41 3.27
CA GLU A 108 -12.92 20.37 2.24
C GLU A 108 -13.08 19.79 0.83
N GLY A 109 -13.52 20.67 -0.08
CA GLY A 109 -13.52 20.42 -1.52
C GLY A 109 -12.27 21.05 -2.16
N VAL A 110 -11.48 20.26 -2.89
CA VAL A 110 -10.35 20.77 -3.69
C VAL A 110 -10.60 20.57 -5.18
N THR A 111 -10.19 21.55 -5.97
CA THR A 111 -10.30 21.54 -7.43
C THR A 111 -8.99 21.08 -8.07
N ASP A 112 -9.11 20.18 -9.02
CA ASP A 112 -8.03 19.76 -9.90
C ASP A 112 -8.42 19.96 -11.37
N ASP A 113 -7.44 20.29 -12.21
CA ASP A 113 -7.66 20.54 -13.64
C ASP A 113 -6.81 19.56 -14.45
N PHE A 114 -7.46 18.73 -15.26
CA PHE A 114 -6.79 17.71 -16.07
C PHE A 114 -7.27 17.75 -17.52
N SER A 115 -6.36 18.03 -18.45
CA SER A 115 -6.64 18.08 -19.90
C SER A 115 -7.88 18.93 -20.28
N GLY A 116 -8.09 20.05 -19.57
CA GLY A 116 -9.22 20.97 -19.78
C GLY A 116 -10.52 20.58 -19.08
N ALA A 117 -10.53 19.50 -18.29
CA ALA A 117 -11.65 19.14 -17.42
C ALA A 117 -11.38 19.55 -15.97
N THR A 118 -12.32 20.27 -15.37
CA THR A 118 -12.27 20.62 -13.94
C THR A 118 -12.94 19.51 -13.12
N LEU A 119 -12.23 19.02 -12.12
CA LEU A 119 -12.67 17.99 -11.19
C LEU A 119 -12.72 18.55 -9.77
N TRP A 120 -13.79 18.21 -9.04
CA TRP A 120 -13.96 18.58 -7.65
C TRP A 120 -13.82 17.35 -6.76
N TRP A 121 -12.75 17.31 -5.98
CA TRP A 121 -12.52 16.30 -4.95
C TRP A 121 -13.11 16.73 -3.63
N HIS A 122 -13.76 15.81 -2.94
CA HIS A 122 -14.26 15.99 -1.59
C HIS A 122 -13.80 14.83 -0.72
N ALA A 123 -13.08 15.13 0.35
CA ALA A 123 -12.92 14.19 1.45
C ALA A 123 -14.22 14.17 2.24
N SER A 124 -14.63 12.99 2.72
CA SER A 124 -15.78 12.87 3.61
C SER A 124 -15.65 11.67 4.52
N LYS A 125 -16.26 11.81 5.70
CA LYS A 125 -16.24 10.81 6.75
C LYS A 125 -17.68 10.45 7.12
N GLN A 126 -18.04 9.19 6.98
CA GLN A 126 -19.33 8.72 7.45
C GLN A 126 -19.27 8.55 8.97
N ARG A 127 -20.06 9.33 9.70
CA ARG A 127 -20.22 9.12 11.15
C ARG A 127 -20.97 7.80 11.38
N PRO A 128 -20.57 6.96 12.35
CA PRO A 128 -21.39 5.84 12.77
C PRO A 128 -22.77 6.32 13.22
N ASN A 129 -23.78 5.49 12.96
CA ASN A 129 -25.09 5.68 13.59
C ASN A 129 -24.90 5.56 15.11
N ALA A 130 -25.32 6.58 15.86
CA ALA A 130 -25.15 6.68 17.32
C ALA A 130 -25.77 5.54 18.15
N ASN A 131 -26.46 4.59 17.52
CA ASN A 131 -27.20 3.51 18.16
C ASN A 131 -26.49 2.14 18.12
N VAL A 132 -25.24 2.06 17.66
CA VAL A 132 -24.45 0.81 17.68
C VAL A 132 -23.27 1.00 18.62
N ILE A 133 -23.31 0.32 19.78
CA ILE A 133 -22.15 0.20 20.66
C ILE A 133 -21.19 -0.77 19.97
N SER A 134 -20.14 -0.24 19.34
CA SER A 134 -19.07 -1.07 18.81
C SER A 134 -18.11 -1.43 19.94
N LEU A 135 -17.68 -2.69 19.95
CA LEU A 135 -16.67 -3.21 20.88
C LEU A 135 -15.26 -2.63 20.57
N TYR A 136 -15.12 -1.93 19.44
CA TYR A 136 -13.87 -1.35 18.91
C TYR A 136 -14.13 0.09 18.41
N PRO A 137 -13.97 1.12 19.27
CA PRO A 137 -14.39 2.51 18.99
C PRO A 137 -13.66 3.23 17.83
N GLY A 138 -12.64 2.60 17.23
CA GLY A 138 -11.82 3.20 16.17
C GLY A 138 -12.11 2.71 14.75
N GLU A 139 -12.98 1.72 14.57
CA GLU A 139 -13.18 1.03 13.27
C GLU A 139 -14.44 1.45 12.49
N ASP A 140 -15.32 2.26 13.08
CA ASP A 140 -16.62 2.58 12.47
C ASP A 140 -16.61 3.82 11.56
N GLU A 141 -15.52 4.57 11.55
CA GLU A 141 -15.40 5.79 10.79
C GLU A 141 -14.94 5.50 9.36
N LYS A 142 -15.89 5.29 8.44
CA LYS A 142 -15.55 5.04 7.03
C LYS A 142 -15.21 6.34 6.33
N ARG A 143 -13.94 6.54 5.99
CA ARG A 143 -13.51 7.63 5.11
C ARG A 143 -13.75 7.25 3.64
N PHE A 144 -14.11 8.22 2.83
CA PHE A 144 -14.20 8.06 1.38
C PHE A 144 -13.84 9.37 0.68
N TYR A 145 -13.27 9.25 -0.51
CA TYR A 145 -13.07 10.37 -1.42
C TYR A 145 -14.15 10.36 -2.48
N ARG A 146 -14.69 11.52 -2.82
CA ARG A 146 -15.65 11.69 -3.89
C ARG A 146 -15.11 12.68 -4.91
N VAL A 147 -15.02 12.25 -6.17
CA VAL A 147 -14.71 13.15 -7.29
C VAL A 147 -15.99 13.46 -8.05
N THR A 148 -16.24 14.74 -8.27
CA THR A 148 -17.36 15.26 -9.05
C THR A 148 -16.82 15.90 -10.33
N PHE A 149 -17.43 15.60 -11.48
CA PHE A 149 -17.01 16.14 -12.78
C PHE A 149 -18.18 16.12 -13.77
N HIS A 150 -18.07 16.86 -14.87
CA HIS A 150 -19.12 16.93 -15.88
C HIS A 150 -19.21 15.62 -16.71
N LYS A 151 -20.42 15.12 -16.97
CA LYS A 151 -20.72 13.87 -17.72
C LYS A 151 -19.96 13.75 -19.05
N ARG A 152 -19.74 14.87 -19.75
CA ARG A 152 -18.96 14.94 -21.02
C ARG A 152 -17.53 14.42 -20.91
N HIS A 153 -16.93 14.46 -19.72
CA HIS A 153 -15.55 14.02 -19.48
C HIS A 153 -15.48 12.63 -18.86
N HIS A 154 -16.57 11.87 -18.84
CA HIS A 154 -16.61 10.53 -18.23
C HIS A 154 -15.47 9.63 -18.69
N ASP A 155 -15.31 9.46 -20.00
CA ASP A 155 -14.32 8.53 -20.54
C ASP A 155 -12.89 9.04 -20.27
N LEU A 156 -12.66 10.35 -20.37
CA LEU A 156 -11.39 10.98 -19.99
C LEU A 156 -11.05 10.73 -18.51
N VAL A 157 -12.04 10.83 -17.63
CA VAL A 157 -11.81 10.68 -16.19
C VAL A 157 -11.55 9.21 -15.82
N VAL A 158 -12.36 8.29 -16.35
CA VAL A 158 -12.25 6.87 -16.02
C VAL A 158 -11.01 6.24 -16.65
N ASP A 159 -10.73 6.52 -17.92
CA ASP A 159 -9.69 5.83 -18.68
C ASP A 159 -8.31 6.50 -18.55
N SER A 160 -8.25 7.80 -18.26
CA SER A 160 -6.98 8.55 -18.20
C SER A 160 -6.70 9.15 -16.82
N TYR A 161 -7.65 9.91 -16.25
CA TYR A 161 -7.39 10.64 -15.01
C TYR A 161 -7.23 9.73 -13.79
N LEU A 162 -8.14 8.78 -13.55
CA LEU A 162 -8.05 7.88 -12.39
C LEU A 162 -6.78 7.00 -12.43
N PRO A 163 -6.38 6.41 -13.59
CA PRO A 163 -5.09 5.74 -13.71
C PRO A 163 -3.89 6.66 -13.49
N PHE A 164 -3.95 7.91 -13.98
CA PHE A 164 -2.91 8.92 -13.73
C PHE A 164 -2.76 9.21 -12.24
N VAL A 165 -3.85 9.51 -11.53
CA VAL A 165 -3.86 9.76 -10.09
C VAL A 165 -3.34 8.53 -9.31
N LEU A 166 -3.71 7.33 -9.73
CA LEU A 166 -3.19 6.09 -9.14
C LEU A 166 -1.67 5.97 -9.33
N GLY A 167 -1.15 6.30 -10.51
CA GLY A 167 0.28 6.27 -10.83
C GLY A 167 1.09 7.30 -10.04
N GLU A 168 0.66 8.56 -10.06
CA GLU A 168 1.28 9.65 -9.30
C GLU A 168 1.21 9.40 -7.81
N GLY A 169 0.03 9.01 -7.30
CA GLY A 169 -0.17 8.66 -5.90
C GLY A 169 0.75 7.54 -5.42
N ARG A 170 0.91 6.46 -6.22
CA ARG A 170 1.88 5.40 -5.93
C ARG A 170 3.31 5.92 -5.89
N THR A 171 3.68 6.81 -6.81
CA THR A 171 5.02 7.41 -6.87
C THR A 171 5.30 8.26 -5.62
N ILE A 172 4.33 9.06 -5.19
CA ILE A 172 4.40 9.86 -3.95
C ILE A 172 4.52 8.96 -2.72
N ILE A 173 3.72 7.89 -2.64
CA ILE A 173 3.80 6.91 -1.54
C ILE A 173 5.21 6.31 -1.48
N ILE A 174 5.77 5.91 -2.62
CA ILE A 174 7.12 5.35 -2.67
C ILE A 174 8.15 6.40 -2.23
N LYS A 175 8.07 7.63 -2.76
CA LYS A 175 8.99 8.72 -2.44
C LYS A 175 8.97 9.11 -0.96
N ASN A 176 7.79 9.10 -0.34
CA ASN A 176 7.61 9.47 1.06
C ASN A 176 7.70 8.28 2.02
N ARG A 177 7.88 7.05 1.49
CA ARG A 177 8.05 5.86 2.30
C ARG A 177 9.42 5.93 2.98
N GLN A 178 9.43 5.74 4.29
CA GLN A 178 10.67 5.47 5.00
C GLN A 178 11.07 4.01 4.76
N ARG A 179 12.29 3.78 4.29
CA ARG A 179 12.86 2.43 4.16
C ARG A 179 12.98 1.78 5.52
N LEU A 180 12.75 0.48 5.55
CA LEU A 180 12.79 -0.31 6.77
C LEU A 180 13.88 -1.37 6.71
N LEU A 181 14.51 -1.62 7.87
CA LEU A 181 15.37 -2.76 8.12
C LEU A 181 14.56 -3.80 8.88
N PHE A 182 14.37 -4.96 8.26
CA PHE A 182 13.68 -6.09 8.83
C PHE A 182 14.68 -7.10 9.38
N THR A 183 14.38 -7.64 10.55
CA THR A 183 15.12 -8.74 11.18
C THR A 183 14.15 -9.85 11.54
N ASN A 184 14.54 -11.11 11.34
CA ASN A 184 13.68 -12.24 11.71
C ASN A 184 13.70 -12.44 13.23
N LYS A 185 12.54 -12.74 13.80
CA LYS A 185 12.43 -13.04 15.23
C LYS A 185 12.86 -14.49 15.51
N ALA A 186 13.57 -14.71 16.61
CA ALA A 186 13.85 -16.06 17.10
C ALA A 186 12.55 -16.79 17.46
N SER A 187 12.48 -18.09 17.15
CA SER A 187 11.33 -18.93 17.45
C SER A 187 11.05 -18.96 18.96
N GLY A 188 9.98 -18.30 19.41
CA GLY A 188 9.62 -18.19 20.83
C GLY A 188 9.23 -16.78 21.27
N SER A 189 9.56 -15.76 20.47
CA SER A 189 9.10 -14.37 20.67
C SER A 189 7.63 -14.22 20.25
N SER A 190 6.71 -14.59 21.13
CA SER A 190 5.28 -14.31 20.95
C SER A 190 4.96 -12.89 21.41
N SER A 191 4.47 -12.05 20.50
CA SER A 191 3.74 -10.83 20.90
C SER A 191 2.46 -11.25 21.66
N PRO A 192 2.13 -10.63 22.80
CA PRO A 192 0.89 -10.92 23.55
C PRO A 192 -0.38 -10.71 22.73
N TYR A 193 -0.30 -9.95 21.63
CA TYR A 193 -1.44 -9.57 20.79
C TYR A 193 -1.32 -10.20 19.39
N GLY A 194 -1.56 -11.50 19.30
CA GLY A 194 -2.21 -12.20 18.17
C GLY A 194 -1.60 -12.22 16.76
N ALA A 195 -0.79 -11.25 16.34
CA ALA A 195 -0.21 -11.20 15.01
C ALA A 195 1.25 -11.67 15.03
N ARG A 196 1.48 -12.93 14.65
CA ARG A 196 2.82 -13.50 14.46
C ARG A 196 3.44 -13.02 13.14
N THR A 197 3.82 -11.76 13.06
CA THR A 197 4.68 -11.29 11.94
C THR A 197 6.03 -11.96 12.09
N ALA A 198 6.52 -12.63 11.04
CA ALA A 198 7.82 -13.30 11.08
C ALA A 198 8.98 -12.29 11.17
N TRP A 199 8.73 -11.06 10.72
CA TRP A 199 9.68 -9.95 10.74
C TRP A 199 9.36 -8.92 11.85
N SER A 200 10.41 -8.44 12.51
CA SER A 200 10.46 -7.13 13.20
C SER A 200 11.08 -6.10 12.27
N HIS A 201 10.76 -4.81 12.44
CA HIS A 201 11.34 -3.74 11.63
C HIS A 201 11.73 -2.53 12.45
N VAL A 202 12.73 -1.81 11.95
CA VAL A 202 13.15 -0.48 12.41
C VAL A 202 13.38 0.41 11.18
N PRO A 203 13.29 1.75 11.31
CA PRO A 203 13.70 2.65 10.26
C PRO A 203 15.13 2.40 9.80
N PHE A 204 15.34 2.30 8.48
CA PHE A 204 16.65 2.14 7.89
C PHE A 204 17.23 3.50 7.49
N GLU A 205 18.12 4.02 8.34
CA GLU A 205 18.83 5.28 8.13
C GLU A 205 20.35 4.99 8.02
N HIS A 206 20.82 4.69 6.81
CA HIS A 206 22.25 4.47 6.55
C HIS A 206 22.78 5.53 5.55
N PRO A 207 23.89 6.24 5.86
CA PRO A 207 24.37 7.36 5.04
C PRO A 207 25.08 6.94 3.75
N ALA A 208 25.46 5.67 3.61
CA ALA A 208 26.26 5.22 2.47
C ALA A 208 25.49 5.27 1.14
N THR A 209 26.04 5.98 0.17
CA THR A 209 25.66 5.94 -1.25
C THR A 209 26.82 5.39 -2.08
N PHE A 210 26.57 5.07 -3.36
CA PHE A 210 27.63 4.67 -4.28
C PHE A 210 28.73 5.74 -4.41
N ASP A 211 28.42 7.02 -4.21
CA ASP A 211 29.41 8.11 -4.22
C ASP A 211 30.36 8.03 -3.03
N THR A 212 29.81 7.73 -1.83
CA THR A 212 30.60 7.60 -0.60
C THR A 212 31.36 6.27 -0.49
N LEU A 213 30.99 5.27 -1.29
CA LEU A 213 31.58 3.94 -1.24
C LEU A 213 32.95 3.90 -1.92
N ALA A 214 34.00 3.60 -1.16
CA ALA A 214 35.34 3.41 -1.69
C ALA A 214 35.49 2.01 -2.31
N MET A 215 35.53 1.93 -3.64
CA MET A 215 35.78 0.71 -4.40
C MET A 215 36.34 1.07 -5.79
N ASP A 216 36.76 0.05 -6.55
CA ASP A 216 37.21 0.24 -7.93
C ASP A 216 36.10 0.90 -8.79
N PRO A 217 36.38 2.02 -9.49
CA PRO A 217 35.36 2.76 -10.23
C PRO A 217 34.66 1.92 -11.30
N LYS A 218 35.39 1.04 -11.97
CA LYS A 218 34.82 0.20 -13.03
C LYS A 218 33.87 -0.85 -12.44
N GLN A 219 34.28 -1.52 -11.37
CA GLN A 219 33.39 -2.45 -10.65
C GLN A 219 32.15 -1.75 -10.09
N LYS A 220 32.28 -0.50 -9.67
CA LYS A 220 31.16 0.30 -9.18
C LYS A 220 30.14 0.56 -10.29
N GLU A 221 30.62 1.00 -11.45
CA GLU A 221 29.81 1.26 -12.63
C GLU A 221 29.09 -0.02 -13.11
N ASP A 222 29.81 -1.14 -13.21
CA ASP A 222 29.24 -2.44 -13.59
C ASP A 222 28.08 -2.87 -12.67
N VAL A 223 28.19 -2.59 -11.36
CA VAL A 223 27.13 -2.90 -10.39
C VAL A 223 25.95 -1.95 -10.54
N ILE A 224 26.20 -0.65 -10.70
CA ILE A 224 25.15 0.35 -10.90
C ILE A 224 24.34 0.04 -12.18
N ASP A 225 25.02 -0.27 -13.28
CA ASP A 225 24.40 -0.63 -14.55
C ASP A 225 23.55 -1.89 -14.43
N ASP A 226 24.05 -2.92 -13.74
CA ASP A 226 23.27 -4.14 -13.51
C ASP A 226 22.02 -3.90 -12.65
N LEU A 227 22.10 -3.00 -11.67
CA LEU A 227 20.96 -2.62 -10.82
C LEU A 227 19.91 -1.83 -11.61
N MET A 228 20.33 -0.87 -12.43
CA MET A 228 19.44 -0.13 -13.33
C MET A 228 18.75 -1.08 -14.31
N ALA A 229 19.53 -1.95 -14.97
CA ALA A 229 18.98 -2.96 -15.87
C ALA A 229 17.98 -3.87 -15.15
N PHE A 230 18.29 -4.34 -13.93
CA PHE A 230 17.38 -5.17 -13.15
C PHE A 230 16.05 -4.47 -12.84
N GLN A 231 16.08 -3.17 -12.51
CA GLN A 231 14.89 -2.37 -12.20
C GLN A 231 13.95 -2.24 -13.41
N GLU A 232 14.51 -2.04 -14.61
CA GLU A 232 13.75 -1.88 -15.86
C GLU A 232 13.31 -3.21 -16.49
N SER A 233 13.88 -4.34 -16.05
CA SER A 233 13.66 -5.64 -16.68
C SER A 233 12.33 -6.33 -16.31
N LYS A 234 11.46 -5.73 -15.49
CA LYS A 234 10.29 -6.43 -14.93
C LYS A 234 9.41 -7.10 -16.00
N GLU A 235 9.06 -6.35 -17.05
CA GLU A 235 8.26 -6.83 -18.18
C GLU A 235 8.99 -7.90 -18.98
N TYR A 236 10.32 -7.78 -19.12
CA TYR A 236 11.15 -8.78 -19.78
C TYR A 236 11.09 -10.12 -19.04
N TYR A 237 11.27 -10.14 -17.72
CA TYR A 237 11.17 -11.36 -16.90
C TYR A 237 9.79 -12.01 -17.02
N ALA A 238 8.72 -11.21 -16.99
CA ALA A 238 7.35 -11.69 -17.19
C ALA A 238 7.16 -12.34 -18.56
N LYS A 239 7.67 -11.71 -19.63
CA LYS A 239 7.58 -12.23 -21.02
C LYS A 239 8.30 -13.56 -21.20
N VAL A 240 9.44 -13.77 -20.54
CA VAL A 240 10.21 -15.02 -20.62
C VAL A 240 9.79 -16.07 -19.58
N GLY A 241 8.77 -15.77 -18.76
CA GLY A 241 8.25 -16.68 -17.74
C GLY A 241 9.23 -16.98 -16.59
N LYS A 242 10.18 -16.07 -16.32
CA LYS A 242 11.15 -16.22 -15.23
C LYS A 242 10.77 -15.36 -14.04
N ALA A 243 11.06 -15.85 -12.84
CA ALA A 243 10.93 -15.05 -11.63
C ALA A 243 11.86 -13.83 -11.70
N TRP A 244 11.31 -12.64 -11.44
CA TRP A 244 12.07 -11.39 -11.39
C TRP A 244 12.87 -11.33 -10.09
N LYS A 245 14.09 -11.87 -10.14
CA LYS A 245 15.03 -11.94 -9.01
C LYS A 245 16.47 -11.81 -9.50
N ARG A 246 17.30 -11.15 -8.70
CA ARG A 246 18.75 -10.99 -8.93
C ARG A 246 19.50 -11.39 -7.68
N GLY A 247 20.63 -12.05 -7.84
CA GLY A 247 21.48 -12.51 -6.73
C GLY A 247 22.89 -11.98 -6.86
N TYR A 248 23.43 -11.48 -5.76
CA TYR A 248 24.82 -11.00 -5.65
C TYR A 248 25.55 -11.82 -4.59
N LEU A 249 26.84 -12.08 -4.82
CA LEU A 249 27.72 -12.69 -3.84
C LEU A 249 28.88 -11.72 -3.59
N LEU A 250 28.88 -11.11 -2.41
CA LEU A 250 29.94 -10.21 -1.97
C LEU A 250 30.92 -11.00 -1.09
N TYR A 251 32.17 -11.12 -1.52
CA TYR A 251 33.20 -11.86 -0.79
C TYR A 251 34.47 -11.02 -0.63
N GLY A 252 35.22 -11.30 0.42
CA GLY A 252 36.48 -10.61 0.73
C GLY A 252 36.73 -10.52 2.23
N PRO A 253 37.93 -10.08 2.64
CA PRO A 253 38.32 -9.93 4.04
C PRO A 253 37.29 -9.14 4.88
N PRO A 254 37.18 -9.37 6.20
CA PRO A 254 36.37 -8.53 7.07
C PRO A 254 36.83 -7.06 6.99
N GLY A 255 35.90 -6.12 7.10
CA GLY A 255 36.20 -4.68 7.03
C GLY A 255 36.32 -4.08 5.63
N THR A 256 36.09 -4.84 4.56
CA THR A 256 36.13 -4.36 3.15
C THR A 256 34.85 -3.66 2.68
N GLY A 257 33.93 -3.30 3.59
CA GLY A 257 32.73 -2.54 3.24
C GLY A 257 31.61 -3.33 2.56
N LYS A 258 31.56 -4.67 2.67
CA LYS A 258 30.49 -5.51 2.10
C LYS A 258 29.09 -5.08 2.56
N SER A 259 28.87 -4.93 3.87
CA SER A 259 27.58 -4.47 4.40
C SER A 259 27.30 -3.01 4.02
N THR A 260 28.34 -2.18 3.91
CA THR A 260 28.23 -0.80 3.38
C THR A 260 27.79 -0.76 1.92
N MET A 261 28.26 -1.71 1.10
CA MET A 261 27.84 -1.87 -0.29
C MET A 261 26.36 -2.26 -0.38
N ILE A 262 25.89 -3.18 0.47
CA ILE A 262 24.47 -3.55 0.56
C ILE A 262 23.63 -2.32 0.91
N ALA A 263 24.06 -1.51 1.88
CA ALA A 263 23.37 -0.27 2.24
C ALA A 263 23.32 0.73 1.07
N ALA A 264 24.42 0.87 0.31
CA ALA A 264 24.45 1.72 -0.88
C ALA A 264 23.49 1.22 -1.98
N MET A 265 23.40 -0.10 -2.19
CA MET A 265 22.44 -0.71 -3.13
C MET A 265 20.99 -0.47 -2.69
N ALA A 266 20.68 -0.65 -1.40
CA ALA A 266 19.36 -0.38 -0.84
C ALA A 266 18.97 1.10 -1.01
N ASN A 267 19.93 2.00 -0.80
CA ASN A 267 19.74 3.42 -0.96
C ASN A 267 19.52 3.85 -2.41
N PHE A 268 20.23 3.21 -3.34
CA PHE A 268 20.11 3.47 -4.78
C PHE A 268 18.77 2.97 -5.36
N LEU A 269 18.35 1.76 -4.97
CA LEU A 269 17.09 1.16 -5.46
C LEU A 269 15.84 1.65 -4.73
N ASP A 270 16.01 2.31 -3.59
CA ASP A 270 14.95 2.65 -2.64
C ASP A 270 14.19 1.41 -2.14
N TYR A 271 14.94 0.37 -1.77
CA TYR A 271 14.40 -0.93 -1.34
C TYR A 271 14.57 -1.14 0.17
N ASP A 272 13.64 -1.86 0.77
CA ASP A 272 13.76 -2.30 2.16
C ASP A 272 14.83 -3.38 2.31
N VAL A 273 15.50 -3.42 3.45
CA VAL A 273 16.55 -4.42 3.74
C VAL A 273 15.99 -5.46 4.68
N TYR A 274 16.14 -6.74 4.34
CA TYR A 274 15.76 -7.88 5.17
C TYR A 274 17.02 -8.62 5.55
N ASP A 275 17.47 -8.41 6.78
CA ASP A 275 18.59 -9.12 7.37
C ASP A 275 18.12 -10.49 7.89
N LEU A 276 18.52 -11.55 7.19
CA LEU A 276 18.14 -12.91 7.48
C LEU A 276 19.22 -13.60 8.31
N GLU A 277 18.98 -13.66 9.61
CA GLU A 277 19.81 -14.41 10.52
C GLU A 277 19.45 -15.91 10.48
N LEU A 278 20.28 -16.69 9.79
CA LEU A 278 20.06 -18.14 9.62
C LEU A 278 20.14 -18.94 10.93
N THR A 279 20.88 -18.45 11.93
CA THR A 279 21.05 -19.11 13.24
C THR A 279 19.76 -19.11 14.06
N ALA A 280 18.90 -18.11 13.87
CA ALA A 280 17.63 -17.97 14.55
C ALA A 280 16.51 -18.85 13.96
N ILE A 281 16.78 -19.50 12.81
CA ILE A 281 15.80 -20.31 12.08
C ILE A 281 16.03 -21.80 12.36
N ASN A 282 15.02 -22.46 12.92
CA ASN A 282 15.14 -23.87 13.29
C ASN A 282 14.68 -24.83 12.18
N ASN A 283 13.75 -24.38 11.32
CA ASN A 283 13.06 -25.25 10.35
C ASN A 283 12.99 -24.63 8.95
N ASN A 284 13.06 -25.48 7.91
CA ASN A 284 12.88 -25.06 6.51
C ASN A 284 11.50 -24.45 6.24
N THR A 285 10.47 -24.84 7.00
CA THR A 285 9.13 -24.26 6.90
C THR A 285 9.10 -22.80 7.36
N GLU A 286 9.87 -22.48 8.40
CA GLU A 286 10.01 -21.11 8.91
C GLU A 286 10.78 -20.24 7.94
N LEU A 287 11.86 -20.77 7.35
CA LEU A 287 12.57 -20.10 6.26
C LEU A 287 11.66 -19.80 5.07
N ARG A 288 10.84 -20.77 4.63
CA ARG A 288 9.86 -20.56 3.55
C ARG A 288 8.83 -19.50 3.92
N LYS A 289 8.36 -19.50 5.17
CA LYS A 289 7.41 -18.51 5.66
C LYS A 289 8.01 -17.10 5.61
N LEU A 290 9.27 -16.93 6.01
CA LEU A 290 9.99 -15.65 5.93
C LEU A 290 10.02 -15.12 4.49
N PHE A 291 10.39 -15.95 3.51
CA PHE A 291 10.38 -15.56 2.09
C PHE A 291 9.00 -15.22 1.54
N ILE A 292 7.93 -15.87 2.02
CA ILE A 292 6.55 -15.58 1.61
C ILE A 292 6.06 -14.26 2.21
N GLU A 293 6.47 -13.94 3.44
CA GLU A 293 6.10 -12.69 4.12
C GLU A 293 6.95 -11.48 3.70
N THR A 294 8.08 -11.69 3.01
CA THR A 294 8.87 -10.61 2.42
C THR A 294 8.06 -9.88 1.35
N THR A 295 8.05 -8.55 1.42
CA THR A 295 7.33 -7.70 0.46
C THR A 295 8.16 -7.44 -0.79
N GLY A 296 7.53 -7.03 -1.89
CA GLY A 296 8.27 -6.63 -3.10
C GLY A 296 9.11 -5.37 -2.87
N LYS A 297 10.09 -5.11 -3.77
CA LYS A 297 11.08 -4.03 -3.62
C LYS A 297 11.91 -4.17 -2.33
N SER A 298 12.54 -5.33 -2.18
CA SER A 298 13.31 -5.73 -1.00
C SER A 298 14.67 -6.31 -1.39
N ILE A 299 15.68 -6.08 -0.56
CA ILE A 299 16.98 -6.76 -0.60
C ILE A 299 17.03 -7.73 0.58
N ILE A 300 17.22 -9.02 0.31
CA ILE A 300 17.40 -10.04 1.35
C ILE A 300 18.90 -10.29 1.53
N VAL A 301 19.39 -10.04 2.73
CA VAL A 301 20.78 -10.21 3.13
C VAL A 301 20.90 -11.53 3.87
N ILE A 302 21.88 -12.33 3.47
CA ILE A 302 22.23 -13.58 4.15
C ILE A 302 23.72 -13.49 4.47
N GLU A 303 24.05 -13.12 5.70
CA GLU A 303 25.43 -13.04 6.17
C GLU A 303 25.98 -14.41 6.56
N ASP A 304 27.31 -14.53 6.60
CA ASP A 304 28.04 -15.71 7.09
C ASP A 304 27.60 -17.07 6.54
N ILE A 305 27.32 -17.13 5.24
CA ILE A 305 26.96 -18.37 4.54
C ILE A 305 28.00 -19.48 4.75
N ASP A 306 29.28 -19.14 4.90
CA ASP A 306 30.39 -20.09 5.09
C ASP A 306 30.36 -20.74 6.48
N CYS A 307 29.97 -19.98 7.52
CA CYS A 307 29.88 -20.48 8.90
C CYS A 307 28.68 -21.43 9.10
N SER A 308 27.63 -21.31 8.27
CA SER A 308 26.43 -22.14 8.36
C SER A 308 26.62 -23.57 7.85
N ALA A 309 27.59 -23.81 6.95
CA ALA A 309 27.86 -25.13 6.39
C ALA A 309 28.38 -26.12 7.45
N ASP A 310 29.17 -25.66 8.42
CA ASP A 310 29.71 -26.48 9.51
C ASP A 310 28.63 -27.01 10.47
N LEU A 311 27.47 -26.34 10.57
CA LEU A 311 26.31 -26.83 11.31
C LEU A 311 25.69 -28.08 10.66
N THR A 312 25.74 -28.19 9.33
CA THR A 312 25.30 -29.40 8.62
C THR A 312 26.36 -30.51 8.60
N GLY A 313 27.65 -30.13 8.63
CA GLY A 313 28.78 -31.05 8.76
C GLY A 313 28.82 -31.78 10.11
N LYS A 314 28.57 -31.07 11.21
CA LYS A 314 28.52 -31.66 12.57
C LYS A 314 27.38 -32.67 12.73
N ARG A 315 26.20 -32.41 12.15
CA ARG A 315 25.07 -33.38 12.11
C ARG A 315 25.43 -34.73 11.44
N ARG A 316 26.40 -34.75 10.51
CA ARG A 316 26.89 -36.01 9.91
C ARG A 316 27.92 -36.72 10.78
N LYS A 317 28.73 -35.98 11.56
CA LYS A 317 29.70 -36.56 12.51
C LYS A 317 28.99 -37.19 13.71
N ASP A 318 27.97 -36.54 14.26
CA ASP A 318 27.22 -37.08 15.41
C ASP A 318 26.43 -38.33 15.05
N LYS A 319 25.87 -38.41 13.83
CA LYS A 319 25.23 -39.63 13.29
C LYS A 319 26.21 -40.77 12.97
N LYS A 320 27.49 -40.48 12.76
CA LYS A 320 28.53 -41.51 12.61
C LYS A 320 29.01 -42.00 13.98
N ALA A 321 29.23 -41.09 14.93
CA ALA A 321 29.60 -41.44 16.31
C ALA A 321 28.50 -42.23 17.04
N SER A 322 27.22 -42.01 16.72
CA SER A 322 26.10 -42.80 17.23
C SER A 322 25.91 -44.15 16.51
N ARG A 323 26.42 -44.30 15.28
CA ARG A 323 26.33 -45.57 14.51
C ARG A 323 27.50 -46.51 14.81
N ASP A 324 28.69 -45.98 15.11
CA ASP A 324 29.87 -46.78 15.45
C ASP A 324 29.81 -47.37 16.87
N LYS A 325 28.83 -46.98 17.70
CA LYS A 325 28.59 -47.59 19.03
C LYS A 325 27.60 -48.75 19.03
N ASP A 326 26.82 -48.94 17.96
CA ASP A 326 25.71 -49.90 17.91
C ASP A 326 25.87 -51.01 16.85
N SER A 327 27.08 -51.24 16.33
CA SER A 327 27.33 -52.31 15.36
C SER A 327 28.42 -53.27 15.81
N ASP A 328 28.10 -54.11 16.80
CA ASP A 328 28.67 -55.45 16.90
C ASP A 328 27.55 -56.45 16.57
N GLY A 329 27.76 -57.29 15.56
CA GLY A 329 26.83 -58.33 15.15
C GLY A 329 26.05 -58.10 13.85
N ASN A 330 26.56 -58.75 12.79
CA ASN A 330 25.83 -59.64 11.88
C ASN A 330 25.86 -59.30 10.37
N ASP A 331 25.99 -60.40 9.62
CA ASP A 331 26.48 -60.53 8.24
C ASP A 331 25.42 -60.31 7.14
N LYS A 332 25.81 -59.59 6.07
CA LYS A 332 25.35 -59.62 4.63
C LYS A 332 23.89 -59.21 4.26
N PRO A 333 23.58 -58.93 2.96
CA PRO A 333 24.42 -58.77 1.75
C PRO A 333 24.27 -57.41 1.02
N LYS A 334 25.25 -57.10 0.14
CA LYS A 334 25.27 -55.93 -0.76
C LYS A 334 24.27 -56.06 -1.92
N TYR A 335 23.41 -55.06 -2.10
CA TYR A 335 22.68 -54.79 -3.34
C TYR A 335 23.35 -53.63 -4.09
N GLN A 336 23.87 -53.88 -5.29
CA GLN A 336 24.34 -52.85 -6.22
C GLN A 336 23.13 -52.31 -6.99
N SER A 337 22.85 -51.01 -6.89
CA SER A 337 21.93 -50.31 -7.79
C SER A 337 22.72 -49.32 -8.66
N SER A 338 22.63 -49.58 -9.96
CA SER A 338 23.25 -48.86 -11.07
C SER A 338 22.60 -47.49 -11.26
N GLN A 339 23.39 -46.42 -11.19
CA GLN A 339 22.96 -45.07 -11.56
C GLN A 339 22.99 -44.90 -13.09
N ARG A 340 21.81 -44.91 -13.73
CA ARG A 340 21.64 -44.36 -15.07
C ARG A 340 21.60 -42.83 -15.00
N ARG A 341 22.64 -42.17 -15.54
CA ARG A 341 22.63 -40.74 -15.87
C ARG A 341 21.68 -40.51 -17.05
N MET A 342 20.63 -39.72 -16.87
CA MET A 342 19.90 -39.10 -17.97
C MET A 342 20.46 -37.70 -18.20
N THR A 343 21.15 -37.53 -19.32
CA THR A 343 21.49 -36.22 -19.89
C THR A 343 20.26 -35.64 -20.58
N ARG A 344 19.93 -34.37 -20.32
CA ARG A 344 18.88 -33.64 -21.05
C ARG A 344 19.36 -33.31 -22.48
N PRO A 345 18.50 -33.40 -23.51
CA PRO A 345 18.81 -32.91 -24.84
C PRO A 345 18.67 -31.39 -24.92
N ARG A 346 19.39 -30.83 -25.91
CA ARG A 346 19.60 -29.39 -26.18
C ARG A 346 18.33 -28.61 -26.45
#